data_AF-A0A2V6XJG7-F1
#
_entry.id   AF-A0A2V6XJG7-F1
#
_cell.length_a   1.000
_cell.length_b   1.000
_cell.length_c   1.000
_cell.angle_alpha   90.00
_cell.angle_beta   90.00
_cell.angle_gamma   90.00
#
_symmetry.space_group_name_H-M   'P 1'
#
loop_
_entity.id
_entity.type
_entity.pdbx_description
1 polymer ?
#
loop_
_entity_poly.entity_id
_entity_poly.type
_entity_poly.pdbx_seq_one_letter_code
_entity_poly.pdbx_strand_id
1 'polypeptide(L)' 'AGKSVDEQRAEAVKDYPLKRIATPEDIADLVCFLVSARASFITGVCITVDGGATRGVYL' A
#
# COMPACT_ATOMS: atom_id res chain seq x y z
N ALA A 1 15.63 -19.27 -7.05
CA ALA A 1 15.24 -20.58 -6.48
C ALA A 1 13.72 -20.69 -6.49
N GLY A 2 13.15 -21.86 -6.78
CA GLY A 2 11.70 -22.06 -6.90
C GLY A 2 10.99 -22.03 -5.54
N LYS A 3 10.81 -20.83 -4.98
CA LYS A 3 9.97 -20.61 -3.80
C LYS A 3 8.51 -20.60 -4.23
N SER A 4 7.65 -21.22 -3.44
CA SER A 4 6.19 -21.15 -3.59
C SER A 4 5.68 -19.71 -3.45
N VAL A 5 4.46 -19.45 -3.93
CA VAL A 5 3.83 -18.12 -3.82
C VAL A 5 3.69 -17.68 -2.36
N ASP A 6 3.34 -18.61 -1.47
CA ASP A 6 3.15 -18.30 -0.06
C ASP A 6 4.48 -18.03 0.66
N GLU A 7 5.55 -18.73 0.30
CA GLU A 7 6.89 -18.43 0.81
C GLU A 7 7.35 -17.05 0.35
N GLN A 8 7.10 -16.68 -0.90
CA GLN A 8 7.43 -15.35 -1.42
C GLN A 8 6.64 -14.25 -0.69
N ARG A 9 5.35 -14.46 -0.45
CA ARG A 9 4.50 -13.53 0.32
C ARG A 9 4.98 -13.39 1.75
N ALA A 10 5.26 -14.51 2.42
CA ALA A 10 5.74 -14.51 3.80
C ALA A 10 7.09 -13.79 3.94
N GLU A 11 7.95 -13.90 2.95
CA GLU A 11 9.24 -13.22 2.95
C GLU A 11 9.09 -11.72 2.68
N ALA A 12 8.29 -11.31 1.71
CA ALA A 12 8.04 -9.91 1.40
C ALA A 12 7.52 -9.11 2.62
N VAL A 13 6.61 -9.72 3.39
CA VAL A 13 6.00 -9.09 4.57
C VAL A 13 7.01 -8.80 5.68
N LYS A 14 8.14 -9.52 5.75
CA LYS A 14 9.14 -9.31 6.81
C LYS A 14 9.72 -7.90 6.80
N ASP A 15 9.78 -7.27 5.63
CA ASP A 15 10.35 -5.93 5.49
C ASP A 15 9.31 -4.82 5.59
N TYR A 16 8.01 -5.15 5.54
CA TYR A 16 6.94 -4.17 5.66
C TYR A 16 6.80 -3.75 7.14
N PRO A 17 6.78 -2.46 7.46
CA PRO A 17 6.44 -1.98 8.81
C PRO A 17 5.14 -2.56 9.36
N LEU A 18 4.09 -2.67 8.53
CA LEU A 18 2.79 -3.20 8.96
C LEU A 18 2.70 -4.73 9.06
N LYS A 19 3.75 -5.47 8.68
CA LYS A 19 3.85 -6.95 8.82
C LYS A 19 2.64 -7.73 8.30
N ARG A 20 1.98 -7.23 7.25
CA ARG A 20 0.94 -7.95 6.52
C ARG A 20 0.90 -7.58 5.03
N ILE A 21 0.34 -8.46 4.22
CA ILE A 21 -0.05 -8.13 2.83
C ILE A 21 -1.27 -7.22 2.89
N ALA A 22 -1.31 -6.22 2.00
CA ALA A 22 -2.49 -5.39 1.80
C ALA A 22 -3.66 -6.23 1.30
N THR A 23 -4.86 -5.95 1.81
CA THR A 23 -6.09 -6.51 1.27
C THR A 23 -6.64 -5.57 0.18
N PRO A 24 -7.56 -6.03 -0.68
CA PRO A 24 -8.24 -5.15 -1.63
C PRO A 24 -8.89 -3.93 -0.95
N GLU A 25 -9.36 -4.10 0.28
CA GLU A 25 -10.01 -3.05 1.08
C GLU A 25 -9.04 -1.92 1.44
N ASP A 26 -7.76 -2.20 1.69
CA ASP A 26 -6.76 -1.16 1.96
C ASP A 26 -6.64 -0.15 0.80
N ILE A 27 -6.79 -0.63 -0.43
CA ILE A 27 -6.80 0.22 -1.63
C ILE A 27 -8.17 0.89 -1.80
N ALA A 28 -9.25 0.12 -1.63
CA ALA A 28 -10.61 0.61 -1.79
C ALA A 28 -10.92 1.76 -0.82
N ASP A 29 -10.44 1.70 0.43
CA ASP A 29 -10.65 2.74 1.42
C ASP A 29 -10.01 4.07 1.02
N LEU A 30 -8.78 4.05 0.48
CA LEU A 30 -8.16 5.26 -0.08
C LEU A 30 -8.96 5.78 -1.27
N VAL A 31 -9.39 4.91 -2.18
CA VAL A 31 -10.20 5.31 -3.34
C VAL A 31 -11.51 5.96 -2.88
N CYS A 32 -12.22 5.34 -1.93
CA CYS A 32 -13.45 5.86 -1.32
C CYS A 32 -13.23 7.24 -0.68
N PHE A 33 -12.07 7.48 -0.05
CA PHE A 33 -11.71 8.80 0.45
C PHE A 33 -11.50 9.79 -0.69
N LEU A 34 -10.71 9.44 -1.71
CA LEU A 34 -10.36 10.31 -2.84
C LEU A 34 -11.56 10.71 -3.70
N VAL A 35 -12.56 9.84 -3.87
CA VAL A 35 -13.79 10.16 -4.59
C VAL A 35 -14.79 10.97 -3.77
N SER A 36 -14.54 11.14 -2.46
CA SER A 36 -15.44 11.90 -1.58
C SER A 36 -15.14 13.40 -1.60
N ALA A 37 -16.11 14.22 -1.18
CA ALA A 37 -15.94 15.67 -1.05
C ALA A 37 -14.81 16.08 -0.08
N ARG A 38 -14.36 15.16 0.78
CA ARG A 38 -13.25 15.40 1.73
C ARG A 38 -11.90 15.56 1.06
N ALA A 39 -11.75 15.05 -0.17
CA ALA A 39 -10.51 15.14 -0.95
C ALA A 39 -10.53 16.28 -1.99
N SER A 40 -11.41 17.27 -1.84
CA SER A 40 -11.68 18.31 -2.85
C SER A 40 -10.47 19.17 -3.26
N PHE A 41 -9.39 19.15 -2.48
CA PHE A 41 -8.15 19.89 -2.75
C PHE A 41 -6.95 18.97 -3.06
N ILE A 42 -7.18 17.68 -3.27
CA ILE A 42 -6.14 16.70 -3.59
C ILE A 42 -6.20 16.39 -5.09
N THR A 43 -5.17 16.77 -5.84
CA THR A 43 -5.04 16.47 -7.27
C THR A 43 -3.58 16.45 -7.70
N GLY A 44 -3.26 15.71 -8.77
CA GLY A 44 -1.92 15.68 -9.35
C GLY A 44 -0.84 15.00 -8.49
N VAL A 45 -1.24 14.15 -7.55
CA VAL A 45 -0.32 13.45 -6.62
C VAL A 45 -0.44 11.93 -6.73
N CYS A 46 0.65 11.24 -6.39
CA CYS A 46 0.67 9.79 -6.20
C CYS A 46 0.70 9.48 -4.71
N ILE A 47 -0.26 8.67 -4.23
CA ILE A 47 -0.34 8.26 -2.82
C ILE A 47 0.00 6.77 -2.74
N THR A 48 1.06 6.44 -2.02
CA THR A 48 1.52 5.07 -1.83
C THR A 48 0.68 4.34 -0.77
N VAL A 49 0.24 3.12 -1.07
CA VAL A 49 -0.45 2.22 -0.15
C VAL A 49 0.24 0.86 -0.18
N ASP A 50 1.32 0.70 0.58
CA ASP A 50 2.19 -0.48 0.51
C ASP A 50 2.61 -1.02 1.89
N GLY A 51 1.95 -0.57 2.96
CA GLY A 51 2.29 -0.96 4.32
C GLY A 51 3.68 -0.51 4.79
N GLY A 52 4.28 0.48 4.09
CA GLY A 52 5.59 1.06 4.38
C GLY A 52 6.76 0.33 3.70
N ALA A 53 6.50 -0.42 2.62
CA ALA A 53 7.54 -1.12 1.87
C ALA A 53 8.50 -0.14 1.17
N THR A 54 7.96 0.94 0.60
CA THR A 54 8.73 2.01 -0.05
C THR A 54 9.40 2.86 1.00
N ARG A 55 10.74 2.89 0.97
CA ARG A 55 11.57 3.75 1.83
C ARG A 55 11.99 4.98 1.04
N GLY A 56 11.62 6.17 1.51
CA GLY A 56 12.00 7.42 0.86
C GLY A 56 11.38 8.64 1.51
N VAL A 57 11.89 9.81 1.14
CA VAL A 57 11.25 11.10 1.43
C VAL A 57 10.28 11.39 0.29
N TYR A 58 9.02 11.62 0.61
CA TYR A 58 8.05 12.15 -0.34
C TYR A 58 8.28 13.66 -0.44
N LEU A 59 8.63 14.14 -1.64
CA LEU A 59 8.79 15.57 -1.95
C LEU A 59 7.58 16.08 -2.73
#